data_AF-E9CQR5-F1
#
_entry.id   AF-E9CQR5-F1
#
_cell.length_a   1.000
_cell.length_b   1.000
_cell.length_c   1.000
_cell.angle_alpha   90.00
_cell.angle_beta   90.00
_cell.angle_gamma   90.00
#
_symmetry.space_group_name_H-M   'P 1'
#
loop_
_entity.id
_entity.type
_entity.pdbx_description
1 polymer ?
#
loop_
_entity_poly.entity_id
_entity_poly.type
_entity_poly.pdbx_seq_one_letter_code
_entity_poly.pdbx_strand_id
1 'polypeptide(L)'
;VFDTGGRGATTTFVERGLGDVLISFESEVNNIRQQYGADKYDVMVPPVDILAEFPVAWVDKNVERNGNTQVAKDYLHYLYSPAAQQVITRFYYRVYDPTAMA
;
A
#
# COMPACT_ATOMS: atom_id res chain seq x y z
N VAL A 1 12.05 2.60 20.78
CA VAL A 1 12.03 3.76 19.84
C VAL A 1 10.58 4.17 19.64
N PHE A 2 10.27 5.46 19.46
CA PHE A 2 8.90 5.95 19.22
C PHE A 2 8.83 6.57 17.82
N ASP A 3 8.82 5.73 16.79
CA ASP A 3 8.72 6.18 15.40
C ASP A 3 7.31 6.69 15.10
N THR A 4 7.21 7.74 14.29
CA THR A 4 5.94 8.44 14.01
C THR A 4 5.03 7.71 13.03
N GLY A 5 5.44 6.56 12.49
CA GLY A 5 4.64 5.75 11.57
C GLY A 5 5.43 4.62 10.89
N GLY A 6 4.76 3.85 10.03
CA GLY A 6 5.30 2.62 9.44
C GLY A 6 6.62 2.80 8.66
N ARG A 7 6.78 3.91 7.93
CA ARG A 7 8.05 4.21 7.23
C ARG A 7 9.22 4.44 8.20
N GLY A 8 8.96 5.13 9.31
CA GLY A 8 9.96 5.34 10.37
C GLY A 8 10.35 4.02 11.02
N ALA A 9 9.35 3.20 11.38
CA ALA A 9 9.57 1.87 11.95
C ALA A 9 10.38 0.97 11.01
N THR A 10 10.10 1.01 9.71
CA THR A 10 10.87 0.27 8.69
C THR A 10 12.33 0.72 8.66
N THR A 11 12.60 2.02 8.71
CA THR A 11 13.97 2.56 8.73
C THR A 11 14.71 2.10 9.99
N THR A 12 14.07 2.17 11.15
CA THR A 12 14.61 1.71 12.43
C THR A 12 14.94 0.20 12.40
N PHE A 13 14.07 -0.62 11.85
CA PHE A 13 14.28 -2.06 11.76
C PHE A 13 15.34 -2.44 10.72
N VAL A 14 15.19 -1.95 9.49
CA VAL A 14 16.00 -2.38 8.34
C VAL A 14 17.38 -1.73 8.33
N GLU A 15 17.45 -0.40 8.46
CA GLU A 15 18.70 0.33 8.32
C GLU A 15 19.48 0.39 9.64
N ARG A 16 18.78 0.49 10.77
CA ARG A 16 19.43 0.62 12.09
C ARG A 16 19.55 -0.70 12.84
N GLY A 17 18.92 -1.77 12.34
CA GLY A 17 18.99 -3.11 12.95
C GLY A 17 18.38 -3.18 14.35
N LEU A 18 17.35 -2.37 14.62
CA LEU A 18 16.71 -2.30 15.93
C LEU A 18 15.35 -3.02 15.92
N GLY A 19 15.24 -4.02 16.80
CA GLY A 19 14.03 -4.83 17.02
C GLY A 19 14.11 -6.21 16.37
N ASP A 20 13.41 -7.18 16.95
CA ASP A 20 13.38 -8.57 16.45
C ASP A 20 12.31 -8.80 15.39
N VAL A 21 11.24 -8.00 15.41
CA VAL A 21 10.08 -8.13 14.51
C VAL A 21 9.60 -6.74 14.07
N LEU A 22 9.32 -6.60 12.77
CA LEU A 22 8.61 -5.46 12.18
C LEU A 22 7.21 -5.91 11.74
N ILE A 23 6.18 -5.28 12.31
CA ILE A 23 4.79 -5.46 11.85
C ILE A 23 4.52 -4.39 10.79
N SER A 24 4.11 -4.82 9.60
CA SER A 24 3.81 -3.93 8.46
C SER A 24 2.73 -4.55 7.58
N PHE A 25 2.26 -3.81 6.57
CA PHE A 25 1.33 -4.34 5.57
C PHE A 25 1.99 -5.42 4.73
N GLU A 26 1.21 -6.41 4.31
CA GLU A 26 1.66 -7.50 3.41
C GLU A 26 2.35 -6.97 2.15
N SER A 27 1.81 -5.88 1.57
CA SER A 27 2.40 -5.25 0.38
C SER A 27 3.80 -4.67 0.64
N GLU A 28 3.98 -4.01 1.79
CA GLU A 28 5.23 -3.37 2.19
C GLU A 28 6.34 -4.39 2.51
N VAL A 29 5.97 -5.51 3.11
CA VAL A 29 6.94 -6.56 3.47
C VAL A 29 7.62 -7.14 2.22
N ASN A 30 6.88 -7.32 1.12
CA ASN A 30 7.45 -7.76 -0.15
C ASN A 30 8.34 -6.69 -0.81
N ASN A 31 7.96 -5.41 -0.71
CA ASN A 31 8.81 -4.29 -1.15
C ASN A 31 10.14 -4.26 -0.37
N ILE A 32 10.10 -4.45 0.95
CA ILE A 32 11.30 -4.48 1.81
C ILE A 32 12.22 -5.63 1.40
N ARG A 33 11.70 -6.83 1.18
CA ARG A 33 12.51 -7.96 0.69
C ARG A 33 13.16 -7.67 -0.65
N GLN A 34 12.41 -7.09 -1.59
CA GLN A 34 12.92 -6.74 -2.91
C GLN A 34 14.06 -5.71 -2.83
N GLN A 35 13.95 -4.74 -1.92
CA GLN A 35 14.90 -3.65 -1.81
C GLN A 35 16.14 -3.99 -0.97
N TYR A 36 16.00 -4.75 0.12
CA TYR A 36 17.05 -4.91 1.13
C TYR A 36 17.69 -6.30 1.19
N GLY A 37 17.14 -7.27 0.45
CA GLY A 37 17.66 -8.64 0.32
C GLY A 37 16.71 -9.66 0.95
N ALA A 38 16.25 -10.61 0.13
CA ALA A 38 15.29 -11.64 0.54
C ALA A 38 15.88 -12.69 1.50
N ASP A 39 17.20 -12.72 1.64
CA ASP A 39 18.01 -13.59 2.50
C ASP A 39 18.21 -13.02 3.91
N LYS A 40 17.90 -11.73 4.12
CA LYS A 40 18.10 -11.06 5.41
C LYS A 40 16.89 -11.10 6.34
N TYR A 41 15.71 -11.38 5.80
CA TYR A 41 14.45 -11.28 6.53
C TYR A 41 13.52 -12.44 6.20
N ASP A 42 12.98 -13.06 7.25
CA ASP A 42 11.88 -14.00 7.14
C ASP A 42 10.55 -13.25 7.08
N VAL A 43 9.67 -13.67 6.17
CA VAL A 43 8.35 -13.06 5.99
C VAL A 43 7.26 -14.02 6.39
N MET A 44 6.46 -13.55 7.35
CA MET A 44 5.36 -14.29 7.93
C MET A 44 4.06 -13.54 7.66
N VAL A 45 3.20 -14.13 6.83
CA VAL A 45 1.81 -13.67 6.65
C VAL A 45 0.91 -14.65 7.41
N PRO A 46 0.29 -14.25 8.53
CA PRO A 46 -0.56 -15.13 9.31
C PRO A 46 -1.85 -15.47 8.53
N PRO A 47 -2.47 -16.64 8.78
CA PRO A 47 -3.73 -17.02 8.14
C PRO A 47 -4.91 -16.14 8.58
N VAL A 48 -4.80 -15.51 9.75
CA VAL A 48 -5.73 -14.49 10.25
C VAL A 48 -5.01 -13.16 10.16
N ASP A 49 -5.58 -12.23 9.39
CA ASP A 49 -5.01 -10.91 9.15
C ASP A 49 -6.08 -9.82 9.31
N ILE A 50 -5.64 -8.58 9.43
CA ILE A 50 -6.52 -7.41 9.57
C ILE A 50 -6.75 -6.81 8.19
N LEU A 51 -8.01 -6.77 7.75
CA LEU A 51 -8.37 -6.05 6.53
C LEU A 51 -8.12 -4.55 6.70
N ALA A 52 -7.22 -4.02 5.88
CA ALA A 52 -6.96 -2.59 5.77
C ALA A 52 -7.33 -2.12 4.36
N GLU A 53 -8.41 -1.34 4.26
CA GLU A 53 -8.84 -0.76 2.99
C GLU A 53 -8.28 0.66 2.83
N PHE A 54 -8.06 1.06 1.58
CA PHE A 54 -7.59 2.39 1.20
C PHE A 54 -8.69 3.13 0.42
N PRO A 55 -9.79 3.53 1.07
CA PRO A 55 -10.89 4.20 0.38
C PRO A 55 -10.42 5.56 -0.17
N VAL A 56 -10.78 5.82 -1.42
CA VAL A 56 -10.54 7.09 -2.09
C VAL A 56 -11.88 7.79 -2.32
N ALA A 57 -11.92 9.09 -2.09
CA ALA A 57 -13.10 9.91 -2.34
C ALA A 57 -12.68 11.27 -2.90
N TRP A 58 -13.48 11.81 -3.83
CA TRP A 58 -13.47 13.24 -4.10
C TRP A 58 -14.41 13.95 -3.12
N VAL A 59 -14.25 15.27 -2.98
CA VAL A 59 -15.10 16.11 -2.12
C VAL A 59 -15.72 17.21 -2.97
N ASP A 60 -17.03 17.17 -3.20
CA ASP A 60 -17.74 18.06 -4.14
C ASP A 60 -17.40 19.54 -3.91
N LYS A 61 -17.52 20.00 -2.67
CA LYS A 61 -17.18 21.39 -2.29
C LYS A 61 -15.75 21.80 -2.68
N ASN A 62 -14.79 20.91 -2.55
CA ASN A 62 -13.39 21.20 -2.87
C ASN A 62 -13.17 21.21 -4.38
N VAL A 63 -13.75 20.24 -5.08
CA VAL A 63 -13.50 20.09 -6.52
C VAL A 63 -14.22 21.15 -7.35
N GLU A 64 -15.42 21.55 -6.92
CA GLU A 64 -16.17 22.66 -7.52
C GLU A 64 -15.44 23.99 -7.30
N ARG A 65 -15.02 24.27 -6.06
CA ARG A 65 -14.27 25.49 -5.73
C ARG A 65 -12.98 25.62 -6.55
N ASN A 66 -12.30 24.50 -6.79
CA ASN A 66 -11.02 24.48 -7.50
C ASN A 66 -11.18 24.27 -9.02
N GLY A 67 -12.41 24.13 -9.53
CA GLY A 67 -12.69 23.92 -10.96
C GLY A 67 -12.13 22.61 -11.52
N ASN A 68 -11.91 21.59 -10.68
CA ASN A 68 -11.25 20.34 -11.05
C ASN A 68 -12.14 19.10 -10.90
N THR A 69 -13.46 19.30 -10.85
CA THR A 69 -14.47 18.23 -10.71
C THR A 69 -14.27 17.10 -11.71
N GLN A 70 -14.08 17.44 -12.99
CA GLN A 70 -13.95 16.42 -14.04
C GLN A 70 -12.70 15.56 -13.84
N VAL A 71 -11.53 16.18 -13.70
CA VAL A 71 -10.26 15.45 -13.53
C VAL A 71 -10.23 14.62 -12.25
N ALA A 72 -10.82 15.10 -11.14
CA ALA A 72 -10.89 14.35 -9.90
C ALA A 72 -11.76 13.10 -10.02
N LYS A 73 -12.93 13.21 -10.68
CA LYS A 73 -13.81 12.07 -10.95
C LYS A 73 -13.16 11.08 -11.91
N ASP A 74 -12.56 11.55 -12.99
CA ASP A 74 -11.89 10.69 -13.96
C ASP A 74 -10.71 9.92 -13.34
N TYR A 75 -9.93 10.58 -12.48
CA TYR A 75 -8.84 9.92 -11.75
C TYR A 75 -9.36 8.81 -10.83
N LEU A 76 -10.43 9.08 -10.06
CA LEU A 76 -11.03 8.07 -9.20
C LEU A 76 -11.61 6.92 -10.02
N HIS A 77 -12.35 7.20 -11.10
CA HIS A 77 -12.86 6.16 -11.99
C HIS A 77 -11.74 5.31 -12.59
N TYR A 78 -10.63 5.93 -12.99
CA TYR A 78 -9.46 5.22 -13.50
C TYR A 78 -8.84 4.30 -12.44
N LEU A 79 -8.68 4.77 -11.19
CA LEU A 79 -8.11 3.97 -10.10
C LEU A 79 -8.83 2.61 -9.92
N TYR A 80 -10.13 2.54 -10.18
CA TYR A 80 -10.94 1.32 -10.10
C TYR A 80 -11.14 0.59 -11.44
N SER A 81 -10.49 1.04 -12.52
CA SER A 81 -10.50 0.34 -13.80
C SER A 81 -9.59 -0.91 -13.77
N PRO A 82 -9.85 -1.93 -14.61
CA PRO A 82 -9.00 -3.12 -14.68
C PRO A 82 -7.52 -2.79 -14.95
N ALA A 83 -7.25 -1.79 -15.79
CA ALA A 83 -5.89 -1.36 -16.11
C ALA A 83 -5.15 -0.82 -14.87
N ALA A 84 -5.80 -0.02 -14.04
CA ALA A 84 -5.20 0.48 -12.80
C ALA A 84 -5.03 -0.64 -11.76
N GLN A 85 -6.01 -1.53 -11.61
CA GLN A 85 -5.92 -2.67 -10.69
C GLN A 85 -4.72 -3.58 -11.06
N GLN A 86 -4.48 -3.82 -12.35
CA GLN A 86 -3.27 -4.52 -12.83
C GLN A 86 -1.95 -3.81 -12.50
N VAL A 87 -1.93 -2.47 -12.43
CA VAL A 87 -0.74 -1.74 -11.99
C VAL A 87 -0.56 -1.90 -10.48
N ILE A 88 -1.64 -1.82 -9.71
CA ILE A 88 -1.62 -1.92 -8.24
C ILE A 88 -1.07 -3.27 -7.77
N THR A 89 -1.38 -4.38 -8.46
CA THR A 89 -0.84 -5.71 -8.10
C THR A 89 0.68 -5.82 -8.25
N ARG A 90 1.30 -4.99 -9.11
CA ARG A 90 2.78 -4.93 -9.24
C ARG A 90 3.47 -4.39 -7.98
N PHE A 91 2.71 -3.79 -7.08
CA PHE A 91 3.16 -3.31 -5.78
C PHE A 91 2.64 -4.20 -4.63
N TYR A 92 2.30 -5.45 -4.92
CA TYR A 92 1.92 -6.48 -3.95
C TYR A 92 0.63 -6.20 -3.16
N TYR A 93 -0.21 -5.28 -3.64
CA TYR A 93 -1.53 -5.06 -3.05
C TYR A 93 -2.53 -6.13 -3.51
N ARG A 94 -3.43 -6.52 -2.61
CA ARG A 94 -4.66 -7.22 -2.96
C ARG A 94 -5.62 -6.23 -3.61
N VAL A 95 -6.14 -6.56 -4.78
CA VAL A 95 -7.10 -5.73 -5.53
C VAL A 95 -8.48 -6.38 -5.55
N TYR A 96 -9.52 -5.57 -5.81
CA TYR A 96 -10.90 -6.04 -5.83
C TYR A 96 -11.23 -6.83 -7.11
N ASP A 97 -10.47 -6.62 -8.18
CA ASP A 97 -10.63 -7.35 -9.44
C ASP A 97 -9.96 -8.74 -9.35
N PRO A 98 -10.73 -9.84 -9.27
CA PRO A 98 -10.17 -11.17 -9.13
C PRO A 98 -9.34 -11.59 -10.35
N THR A 99 -9.63 -11.02 -11.53
CA THR A 99 -8.90 -11.33 -12.77
C THR A 99 -7.53 -10.69 -12.79
N ALA A 100 -7.32 -9.60 -12.04
CA ALA A 100 -6.03 -8.95 -11.89
C ALA A 100 -5.13 -9.62 -10.82
N MET A 101 -5.71 -10.46 -9.95
CA MET A 101 -5.01 -11.20 -8.90
C MET A 101 -4.52 -12.60 -9.33
N ALA A 102 -4.96 -13.10 -10.49
CA ALA A 102 -4.59 -14.41 -11.05
C ALA A 102 -3.29 -14.35 -11.84
#